data_AF-A0A923LQY1-F1
#
_entry.id   AF-A0A923LQY1-F1
#
_cell.length_a   1.000
_cell.length_b   1.000
_cell.length_c   1.000
_cell.angle_alpha   90.00
_cell.angle_beta   90.00
_cell.angle_gamma   90.00
#
_symmetry.space_group_name_H-M   'P 1'
#
loop_
_entity.id
_entity.type
_entity.pdbx_description
1 polymer ?
#
loop_
_entity_poly.entity_id
_entity_poly.type
_entity_poly.pdbx_seq_one_letter_code
_entity_poly.pdbx_strand_id
1 'polypeptide(L)'
;MENKVYIDPYPKTMKMLGLERINIDCGNNTSIVTPANIAKDMVALLPDEVFIPESKFLDICCKSGIFLTSIREKLMNSKAMIESFPDDKERYKYITNNQLYGIAPNGQCQMYSVRAVYGTLKVDNPHILCFGVFDQYKTACLNNNHMITSY
;
A
#
# COMPACT_ATOMS: atom_id res chain seq x y z
N MET A 1 -4.26 -21.47 -14.24
CA MET A 1 -4.93 -20.27 -14.78
C MET A 1 -4.20 -19.07 -14.23
N GLU A 2 -3.43 -18.39 -15.06
CA GLU A 2 -2.62 -17.23 -14.66
C GLU A 2 -3.53 -16.05 -14.32
N ASN A 3 -3.55 -15.64 -13.05
CA ASN A 3 -4.20 -14.42 -12.64
C ASN A 3 -3.41 -13.23 -13.24
N LYS A 4 -4.00 -12.58 -14.23
CA LYS A 4 -3.50 -11.32 -14.79
C LYS A 4 -3.58 -10.25 -13.70
N VAL A 5 -2.47 -10.00 -13.02
CA VAL A 5 -2.32 -8.85 -12.12
C VAL A 5 -2.36 -7.59 -13.00
N TYR A 6 -3.48 -6.89 -12.96
CA TYR A 6 -3.59 -5.55 -13.54
C TYR A 6 -2.84 -4.58 -12.63
N ILE A 7 -1.68 -4.11 -13.08
CA ILE A 7 -0.91 -3.05 -12.43
C ILE A 7 -1.33 -1.76 -13.12
N ASP A 8 -2.06 -0.89 -12.43
CA ASP A 8 -2.34 0.48 -12.89
C ASP A 8 -1.04 1.32 -12.75
N PRO A 9 -0.41 1.74 -13.85
CA PRO A 9 0.78 2.57 -13.80
C PRO A 9 0.37 4.03 -13.53
N TYR A 10 -0.04 4.30 -12.29
CA TYR A 10 -0.13 5.65 -11.72
C TYR A 10 -1.09 6.63 -12.43
N PRO A 11 -2.34 6.81 -11.99
CA PRO A 11 -3.18 7.89 -12.47
C PRO A 11 -2.73 9.19 -11.79
N LYS A 12 -2.04 10.05 -12.55
CA LYS A 12 -1.67 11.42 -12.14
C LYS A 12 -2.87 12.29 -11.74
N THR A 13 -4.09 11.87 -12.05
CA THR A 13 -5.35 12.33 -11.48
C THR A 13 -6.40 11.26 -11.70
N MET A 14 -6.80 10.51 -10.66
CA MET A 14 -7.97 9.64 -10.76
C MET A 14 -9.18 10.47 -10.33
N LYS A 15 -10.11 10.76 -11.26
CA LYS A 15 -11.45 11.23 -10.89
C LYS A 15 -12.03 10.20 -9.93
N MET A 16 -12.14 10.57 -8.65
CA MET A 16 -12.80 9.76 -7.64
C MET A 16 -14.19 9.43 -8.18
N LEU A 17 -14.48 8.15 -8.39
CA LEU A 17 -15.83 7.66 -8.66
C LEU A 17 -16.72 8.11 -7.51
N GLY A 18 -17.44 9.23 -7.69
CA GLY A 18 -18.55 9.69 -6.85
C GLY A 18 -18.26 9.91 -5.36
N LEU A 19 -17.01 9.83 -4.94
CA LEU A 19 -16.58 10.05 -3.55
C LEU A 19 -15.80 11.35 -3.54
N GLU A 20 -16.47 12.48 -3.68
CA GLU A 20 -15.81 13.77 -3.57
C GLU A 20 -15.15 13.88 -2.21
N ARG A 21 -13.80 13.81 -2.19
CA ARG A 21 -12.97 14.00 -1.01
C ARG A 21 -13.42 13.14 0.16
N ILE A 22 -13.07 11.84 0.13
CA ILE A 22 -12.84 11.21 1.43
C ILE A 22 -11.64 11.95 1.99
N ASN A 23 -11.89 12.81 2.99
CA ASN A 23 -10.83 13.33 3.83
C ASN A 23 -9.91 12.13 4.14
N ILE A 24 -8.60 12.25 3.88
CA ILE A 24 -7.57 11.30 4.37
C ILE A 24 -7.41 11.54 5.90
N ASP A 25 -8.55 11.68 6.53
CA ASP A 25 -8.76 11.89 7.93
C ASP A 25 -9.49 10.63 8.35
N CYS A 26 -8.76 9.67 8.91
CA CYS A 26 -9.33 8.41 9.42
C CYS A 26 -10.18 8.65 10.69
N GLY A 27 -10.98 9.72 10.73
CA GLY A 27 -11.83 10.13 11.85
C GLY A 27 -11.38 11.45 12.47
N ASN A 28 -12.17 12.50 12.21
CA ASN A 28 -12.21 13.80 12.88
C ASN A 28 -10.96 14.68 12.63
N ASN A 29 -11.18 15.98 12.39
CA ASN A 29 -10.23 17.06 12.03
C ASN A 29 -8.95 17.23 12.91
N THR A 30 -8.69 16.30 13.83
CA THR A 30 -7.50 16.11 14.68
C THR A 30 -6.42 15.20 14.07
N SER A 31 -6.63 14.70 12.86
CA SER A 31 -5.72 13.80 12.17
C SER A 31 -4.37 14.43 11.84
N ILE A 32 -3.33 13.98 12.54
CA ILE A 32 -1.94 14.26 12.18
C ILE A 32 -1.59 13.44 10.93
N VAL A 33 -1.02 14.09 9.92
CA VAL A 33 -0.58 13.47 8.66
C VAL A 33 0.89 13.80 8.46
N THR A 34 1.69 12.78 8.14
CA THR A 34 3.07 12.98 7.70
C THR A 34 3.05 13.44 6.23
N PRO A 35 3.59 14.62 5.91
CA PRO A 35 3.70 15.07 4.53
C PRO A 35 4.57 14.12 3.69
N ALA A 36 4.23 13.96 2.41
CA ALA A 36 4.89 13.00 1.52
C ALA A 36 6.40 13.27 1.35
N ASN A 37 6.81 14.54 1.29
CA ASN A 37 8.22 14.93 1.23
C ASN A 37 8.96 14.50 2.49
N ILE A 38 8.39 14.73 3.68
CA ILE A 38 9.01 14.35 4.95
C ILE A 38 9.17 12.83 5.03
N ALA A 39 8.17 12.04 4.61
CA ALA A 39 8.28 10.59 4.58
C ALA A 39 9.42 10.12 3.65
N LYS A 40 9.56 10.74 2.46
CA LYS A 40 10.66 10.44 1.53
C LYS A 40 12.02 10.82 2.11
N ASP A 41 12.13 11.99 2.72
CA ASP A 41 13.35 12.46 3.35
C ASP A 41 13.77 11.52 4.48
N MET A 42 12.84 11.09 5.33
CA MET A 42 13.09 10.11 6.40
C MET A 42 13.55 8.76 5.85
N VAL A 43 12.94 8.26 4.78
CA VAL A 43 13.37 7.00 4.12
C VAL A 43 14.75 7.14 3.50
N ALA A 44 15.08 8.32 2.97
CA ALA A 44 16.39 8.60 2.38
C ALA A 44 17.54 8.68 3.41
N LEU A 45 17.22 8.84 4.70
CA LEU A 45 18.22 8.77 5.78
C LEU A 45 18.71 7.35 6.05
N LEU A 46 17.97 6.32 5.62
CA LEU A 46 18.40 4.94 5.77
C LEU A 46 19.55 4.63 4.80
N PRO A 47 20.59 3.89 5.23
CA PRO A 47 21.72 3.58 4.36
C PRO A 47 21.29 2.70 3.18
N ASP A 48 21.85 2.92 1.99
CA ASP A 48 21.43 2.24 0.77
C ASP A 48 21.52 0.71 0.85
N GLU A 49 22.42 0.21 1.69
CA GLU A 49 22.65 -1.22 1.99
C GLU A 49 21.43 -1.94 2.56
N VAL A 50 20.45 -1.22 3.12
CA VAL A 50 19.21 -1.84 3.64
C VAL A 50 18.17 -2.06 2.55
N PHE A 51 18.33 -1.50 1.35
CA PHE A 51 17.38 -1.64 0.25
C PHE A 51 17.81 -2.79 -0.68
N ILE A 52 17.82 -4.00 -0.13
CA ILE A 52 18.23 -5.26 -0.79
C ILE A 52 17.07 -6.27 -0.79
N PRO A 53 17.10 -7.33 -1.61
CA PRO A 53 16.01 -8.32 -1.72
C PRO A 53 15.57 -8.96 -0.40
N GLU A 54 16.51 -9.19 0.51
CA GLU A 54 16.27 -9.90 1.78
C GLU A 54 15.61 -9.00 2.84
N SER A 55 15.63 -7.69 2.65
CA SER A 55 15.13 -6.73 3.64
C SER A 55 13.62 -6.77 3.77
N LYS A 56 13.14 -6.61 5.00
CA LYS A 56 11.72 -6.51 5.35
C LYS A 56 11.48 -5.23 6.16
N PHE A 57 10.45 -4.49 5.79
CA PHE A 57 10.07 -3.21 6.37
C PHE A 57 8.70 -3.31 7.02
N LEU A 58 8.57 -2.75 8.22
CA LEU A 58 7.34 -2.76 9.00
C LEU A 58 6.94 -1.33 9.39
N ASP A 59 5.71 -0.93 9.06
CA ASP A 59 5.06 0.28 9.59
C ASP A 59 3.99 -0.12 10.61
N ILE A 60 4.28 0.06 11.90
CA ILE A 60 3.41 -0.36 13.01
C ILE A 60 2.16 0.51 13.19
N CYS A 61 2.10 1.69 12.57
CA CYS A 61 0.97 2.62 12.67
C CYS A 61 0.62 3.14 11.27
N CYS A 62 0.45 2.18 10.36
CA CYS A 62 0.26 2.39 8.95
C CYS A 62 -1.13 2.97 8.66
N LYS A 63 -1.21 4.31 8.57
CA LYS A 63 -2.46 5.02 8.29
C LYS A 63 -2.80 4.97 6.79
N SER A 64 -2.38 5.96 6.02
CA SER A 64 -2.55 5.99 4.57
C SER A 64 -1.48 5.21 3.81
N GLY A 65 -0.51 4.60 4.52
CA GLY A 65 0.58 3.85 3.91
C GLY A 65 1.69 4.71 3.30
N ILE A 66 1.85 5.97 3.74
CA ILE A 66 2.80 6.91 3.14
C ILE A 66 4.27 6.46 3.28
N PHE A 67 4.66 5.89 4.42
CA PHE A 67 6.00 5.35 4.62
C PHE A 67 6.22 4.10 3.79
N LEU A 68 5.30 3.14 3.81
CA LEU A 68 5.39 1.92 2.98
C LEU A 68 5.46 2.25 1.48
N THR A 69 4.71 3.25 1.03
CA THR A 69 4.76 3.72 -0.37
C THR A 69 6.12 4.34 -0.70
N SER A 70 6.68 5.16 0.20
CA SER A 70 7.99 5.78 0.02
C SER A 70 9.12 4.75 0.03
N ILE A 71 9.04 3.74 0.91
CA ILE A 71 9.96 2.60 0.94
C ILE A 71 9.86 1.78 -0.34
N ARG A 72 8.64 1.48 -0.82
CA ARG A 72 8.41 0.81 -2.10
C ARG A 72 9.08 1.56 -3.25
N GLU A 73 8.88 2.88 -3.33
CA GLU A 73 9.52 3.73 -4.35
C GLU A 73 11.06 3.68 -4.25
N LYS A 74 11.62 3.70 -3.04
CA LYS A 74 13.07 3.57 -2.84
C LYS A 74 13.60 2.19 -3.26
N LEU A 75 12.91 1.10 -2.88
CA LEU A 75 13.25 -0.27 -3.29
C LEU A 75 13.20 -0.44 -4.81
N MET A 76 12.15 0.08 -5.46
CA MET A 76 11.99 0.03 -6.92
C MET A 76 13.15 0.68 -7.69
N ASN A 77 13.85 1.62 -7.07
CA ASN A 77 14.95 2.38 -7.67
C ASN A 77 16.33 2.04 -7.07
N SER A 78 16.41 1.11 -6.12
CA SER A 78 17.67 0.73 -5.49
C SER A 78 18.50 -0.19 -6.37
N LYS A 79 19.83 -0.02 -6.35
CA LYS A 79 20.75 -0.75 -7.22
C LYS A 79 20.64 -2.28 -7.05
N ALA A 80 20.67 -2.77 -5.81
CA ALA A 80 20.60 -4.20 -5.52
C ALA A 80 19.29 -4.83 -5.98
N MET A 81 18.17 -4.11 -5.87
CA MET A 81 16.87 -4.59 -6.36
C MET A 81 16.78 -4.59 -7.88
N ILE A 82 17.33 -3.58 -8.56
CA ILE A 82 17.37 -3.53 -10.03
C ILE A 82 18.25 -4.65 -10.59
N GLU A 83 19.40 -4.93 -9.96
CA GLU A 83 20.28 -6.03 -10.37
C GLU A 83 19.63 -7.41 -10.16
N SER A 84 18.91 -7.59 -9.04
CA SER A 84 18.24 -8.86 -8.72
C SER A 84 16.94 -9.07 -9.51
N PHE A 85 16.21 -7.99 -9.79
CA PHE A 85 14.94 -8.00 -10.51
C PHE A 85 14.94 -6.89 -11.57
N PRO A 86 15.53 -7.13 -12.76
CA PRO A 86 15.65 -6.08 -13.79
C PRO A 86 14.30 -5.62 -14.36
N ASP A 87 13.32 -6.52 -14.48
CA ASP A 87 11.97 -6.17 -14.90
C ASP A 87 11.18 -5.47 -13.79
N ASP A 88 10.63 -4.30 -14.11
CA ASP A 88 9.90 -3.46 -13.15
C ASP A 88 8.67 -4.15 -12.55
N LYS A 89 7.97 -4.98 -13.33
CA LYS A 89 6.74 -5.64 -12.86
C LYS A 89 7.08 -6.77 -11.90
N GLU A 90 8.07 -7.60 -12.22
CA GLU A 90 8.55 -8.64 -11.32
C GLU A 90 9.17 -8.06 -10.05
N ARG A 91 9.91 -6.95 -10.17
CA ARG A 91 10.45 -6.22 -9.00
C ARG A 91 9.34 -5.71 -8.09
N TYR A 92 8.33 -5.05 -8.67
CA TYR A 92 7.18 -4.55 -7.92
C TYR A 92 6.42 -5.68 -7.20
N LYS A 93 6.18 -6.78 -7.92
CA LYS A 93 5.52 -7.98 -7.39
C LYS A 93 6.33 -8.60 -6.27
N TYR A 94 7.66 -8.69 -6.41
CA TYR A 94 8.52 -9.20 -5.35
C TYR A 94 8.47 -8.32 -4.10
N ILE A 95 8.63 -7.00 -4.25
CA ILE A 95 8.60 -6.03 -3.15
C ILE A 95 7.28 -6.13 -2.37
N THR A 96 6.15 -6.07 -3.06
CA THR A 96 4.82 -6.06 -2.44
C THR A 96 4.46 -7.41 -1.79
N ASN A 97 5.02 -8.52 -2.28
CA ASN A 97 4.79 -9.85 -1.73
C ASN A 97 5.78 -10.28 -0.65
N ASN A 98 6.95 -9.63 -0.50
CA ASN A 98 8.00 -10.15 0.38
C ASN A 98 8.61 -9.14 1.35
N GLN A 99 8.48 -7.84 1.09
CA GLN A 99 9.28 -6.83 1.78
C GLN A 99 8.48 -5.81 2.58
N LEU A 100 7.20 -5.59 2.26
CA LEU A 100 6.40 -4.53 2.90
C LEU A 100 5.35 -5.12 3.83
N TYR A 101 5.35 -4.66 5.08
CA TYR A 101 4.43 -5.09 6.13
C TYR A 101 3.88 -3.87 6.87
N GLY A 102 2.60 -3.90 7.24
CA GLY A 102 1.96 -2.78 7.92
C GLY A 102 0.95 -3.24 8.96
N ILE A 103 0.75 -2.41 9.97
CA ILE A 103 -0.36 -2.55 10.92
C ILE A 103 -1.14 -1.24 10.94
N ALA A 104 -2.36 -1.28 10.43
CA ALA A 104 -3.27 -0.16 10.36
C ALA A 104 -4.13 -0.09 11.63
N PRO A 105 -4.47 1.12 12.10
CA PRO A 105 -5.25 1.31 13.33
C PRO A 105 -6.74 0.96 13.14
N ASN A 106 -7.27 1.00 11.92
CA ASN A 106 -8.64 0.63 11.60
C ASN A 106 -8.76 0.21 10.12
N GLY A 107 -9.90 -0.41 9.76
CA GLY A 107 -10.12 -0.99 8.42
C GLY A 107 -10.11 0.03 7.28
N GLN A 108 -10.52 1.27 7.54
CA GLN A 108 -10.46 2.33 6.53
C GLN A 108 -9.01 2.71 6.21
N CYS A 109 -8.17 2.88 7.25
CA CYS A 109 -6.75 3.13 7.03
C CYS A 109 -6.08 1.92 6.34
N GLN A 110 -6.42 0.68 6.72
CA GLN A 110 -5.94 -0.53 6.04
C GLN A 110 -6.26 -0.47 4.54
N MET A 111 -7.50 -0.15 4.17
CA MET A 111 -7.93 -0.03 2.77
C MET A 111 -7.13 1.03 2.01
N TYR A 112 -6.91 2.22 2.58
CA TYR A 112 -6.10 3.25 1.93
C TYR A 112 -4.65 2.81 1.74
N SER A 113 -4.07 2.21 2.77
CA SER A 113 -2.70 1.72 2.72
C SER A 113 -2.55 0.61 1.69
N VAL A 114 -3.50 -0.34 1.61
CA VAL A 114 -3.49 -1.40 0.60
C VAL A 114 -3.57 -0.80 -0.80
N ARG A 115 -4.48 0.14 -1.04
CA ARG A 115 -4.59 0.79 -2.34
C ARG A 115 -3.31 1.54 -2.71
N ALA A 116 -2.70 2.26 -1.78
CA ALA A 116 -1.48 3.04 -2.04
C ALA A 116 -0.27 2.14 -2.33
N VAL A 117 -0.08 1.08 -1.53
CA VAL A 117 1.08 0.19 -1.60
C VAL A 117 0.96 -0.85 -2.72
N TYR A 118 -0.23 -1.38 -2.97
CA TYR A 118 -0.46 -2.41 -4.00
C TYR A 118 -0.99 -1.84 -5.31
N GLY A 119 -1.49 -0.60 -5.34
CA GLY A 119 -2.11 0.02 -6.52
C GLY A 119 -3.53 -0.48 -6.79
N THR A 120 -4.05 -1.40 -5.97
CA THR A 120 -5.37 -2.02 -6.11
C THR A 120 -5.90 -2.42 -4.73
N LEU A 121 -7.21 -2.59 -4.63
CA LEU A 121 -7.88 -3.18 -3.45
C LEU A 121 -8.09 -4.68 -3.59
N LYS A 122 -7.96 -5.23 -4.81
CA LYS A 122 -8.16 -6.65 -5.10
C LYS A 122 -6.88 -7.43 -4.79
N VAL A 123 -6.60 -7.58 -3.50
CA VAL A 123 -5.43 -8.31 -2.99
C VAL A 123 -5.93 -9.36 -2.01
N ASP A 124 -5.73 -10.65 -2.33
CA ASP A 124 -6.28 -11.75 -1.52
C ASP A 124 -5.72 -11.78 -0.09
N ASN A 125 -4.43 -11.50 0.08
CA ASN A 125 -3.76 -11.52 1.39
C ASN A 125 -2.76 -10.35 1.52
N PRO A 126 -3.25 -9.12 1.74
CA PRO A 126 -2.35 -7.99 1.93
C PRO A 126 -1.57 -8.14 3.24
N HIS A 127 -0.28 -7.78 3.21
CA HIS A 127 0.59 -7.79 4.40
C HIS A 127 0.38 -6.58 5.32
N ILE A 128 -0.71 -5.85 5.11
CA ILE A 128 -1.13 -4.73 5.94
C ILE A 128 -2.31 -5.22 6.76
N LEU A 129 -2.08 -5.50 8.04
CA LEU A 129 -3.09 -5.98 8.98
C LEU A 129 -3.81 -4.80 9.63
N CYS A 130 -4.96 -5.05 10.26
CA CYS A 130 -5.72 -4.06 11.01
C CYS A 130 -5.76 -4.46 12.49
N PHE A 131 -5.52 -3.51 13.41
CA PHE A 131 -5.85 -3.68 14.82
C PHE A 131 -7.39 -3.63 15.00
N GLY A 132 -7.95 -4.65 15.65
CA GLY A 132 -9.38 -4.70 15.98
C GLY A 132 -10.25 -5.31 14.87
N VAL A 133 -11.18 -6.18 15.28
CA VAL A 133 -12.18 -6.77 14.38
C VAL A 133 -13.21 -5.71 14.04
N PHE A 134 -13.16 -5.16 12.83
CA PHE A 134 -14.30 -4.46 12.22
C PHE A 134 -14.77 -5.29 11.03
N ASP A 135 -15.85 -6.04 11.23
CA ASP A 135 -16.43 -6.97 10.25
C ASP A 135 -16.91 -6.29 8.95
N GLN A 136 -17.06 -4.97 8.95
CA GLN A 136 -17.55 -4.20 7.80
C GLN A 136 -16.52 -3.98 6.67
N TYR A 137 -15.21 -4.19 6.91
CA TYR A 137 -14.17 -4.05 5.87
C TYR A 137 -13.41 -5.35 5.54
N LYS A 138 -13.74 -6.48 6.21
CA LYS A 138 -13.27 -7.81 5.78
C LYS A 138 -13.55 -8.06 4.30
N THR A 139 -14.62 -7.49 3.77
CA THR A 139 -15.15 -7.75 2.42
C THR A 139 -14.47 -6.99 1.28
N ALA A 140 -13.63 -5.98 1.55
CA ALA A 140 -13.01 -5.19 0.47
C ALA A 140 -11.72 -5.82 -0.09
N CYS A 141 -11.00 -6.57 0.75
CA CYS A 141 -9.81 -7.34 0.34
C CYS A 141 -10.09 -8.84 0.23
N LEU A 142 -11.17 -9.36 0.83
CA LEU A 142 -11.54 -10.77 0.78
C LEU A 142 -12.90 -10.91 0.11
N ASN A 143 -12.91 -11.58 -1.05
CA ASN A 143 -14.05 -12.11 -1.81
C ASN A 143 -14.60 -11.26 -2.97
N ASN A 144 -14.20 -11.64 -4.18
CA ASN A 144 -14.86 -11.35 -5.46
C ASN A 144 -16.26 -12.01 -5.63
N ASN A 145 -17.04 -12.25 -4.57
CA ASN A 145 -18.30 -13.01 -4.66
C ASN A 145 -19.57 -12.31 -4.14
N HIS A 146 -19.54 -11.02 -3.78
CA HIS A 146 -20.79 -10.30 -3.57
C HIS A 146 -21.26 -9.62 -4.85
N MET A 147 -22.16 -10.30 -5.56
CA MET A 147 -23.08 -9.67 -6.49
C MET A 147 -23.78 -8.53 -5.77
N ILE A 148 -23.62 -7.32 -6.31
CA ILE A 148 -24.40 -6.15 -5.94
C ILE A 148 -25.82 -6.43 -6.42
N THR A 149 -26.72 -6.82 -5.52
CA THR A 149 -28.16 -6.76 -5.81
C THR A 149 -28.59 -5.31 -5.75
N SER A 150 -29.13 -4.84 -6.86
CA SER A 150 -29.80 -3.56 -7.05
C SER A 150 -30.95 -3.36 -6.07
N TYR A 151 -31.01 -2.18 -5.47
CA TYR A 151 -32.26 -1.51 -5.11
C TYR A 151 -32.26 -0.14 -5.78
#